data_AF-A0A2S5D265-F1
#
_entry.id   AF-A0A2S5D265-F1
#
_cell.length_a   1.000
_cell.length_b   1.000
_cell.length_c   1.000
_cell.angle_alpha   90.00
_cell.angle_beta   90.00
_cell.angle_gamma   90.00
#
_symmetry.space_group_name_H-M   'P 1'
#
loop_
_entity.id
_entity.type
_entity.pdbx_description
1 polymer ?
#
loop_
_entity_poly.entity_id
_entity_poly.type
_entity_poly.pdbx_seq_one_letter_code
_entity_poly.pdbx_strand_id
1 'polypeptide(L)'
;MTLQKDMTIQEFSNRTGIAKSTLRFYESKNLLLPVERRENGYRVYAQHQIATVKLITTLRIADVPLQDIQHYLQENDEIARQTMMENWIHSIKKKRDLIDVSLRFLESDSIQEEIYLIDKQDEKIIWFIEQSTTGKFGEHFAKRANKLKQNNIRIKSYYVNYLSGQDLIKVQIGFGVTADSKLNGLKGVDFIEHMPACICLALPFKEHPTKIKGGYHKLLQYAFHHSWVPTRSIIEWYRGEDFTQLDLLLPVIQLERNEK
;
A
#
# COMPACT_ATOMS: atom_id res chain seq x y z
N MET A 1 37.19 10.89 -32.47
CA MET A 1 37.60 9.75 -31.61
C MET A 1 38.00 10.31 -30.26
N THR A 2 37.04 10.35 -29.33
CA THR A 2 37.26 10.90 -27.98
C THR A 2 38.01 9.86 -27.16
N LEU A 3 39.20 10.20 -26.63
CA LEU A 3 40.02 9.35 -25.78
C LEU A 3 39.19 8.78 -24.63
N GLN A 4 38.85 7.49 -24.72
CA GLN A 4 38.13 6.77 -23.68
C GLN A 4 39.10 6.57 -22.51
N LYS A 5 38.94 7.37 -21.46
CA LYS A 5 39.78 7.26 -20.27
C LYS A 5 39.38 6.03 -19.48
N ASP A 6 40.10 4.95 -19.74
CA ASP A 6 40.05 3.70 -19.01
C ASP A 6 40.52 3.90 -17.57
N MET A 7 39.70 3.45 -16.61
CA MET A 7 39.94 3.66 -15.19
C MET A 7 40.25 2.32 -14.53
N THR A 8 41.33 2.27 -13.76
CA THR A 8 41.56 1.19 -12.81
C THR A 8 40.43 1.15 -11.77
N ILE A 9 40.26 0.03 -11.07
CA ILE A 9 39.27 -0.05 -9.97
C ILE A 9 39.48 1.03 -8.90
N GLN A 10 40.72 1.49 -8.67
CA GLN A 10 41.01 2.56 -7.72
C GLN A 10 40.49 3.91 -8.24
N GLU A 11 40.78 4.24 -9.49
CA GLU A 11 40.31 5.48 -10.11
C GLU A 11 38.78 5.50 -10.25
N PHE A 12 38.20 4.37 -10.66
CA PHE A 12 36.75 4.21 -10.76
C PHE A 12 36.06 4.36 -9.40
N SER A 13 36.63 3.77 -8.35
CA SER A 13 36.18 3.94 -6.97
C SER A 13 36.25 5.40 -6.53
N ASN A 14 37.40 6.06 -6.73
CA ASN A 14 37.57 7.48 -6.38
C ASN A 14 36.57 8.39 -7.14
N ARG A 15 36.31 8.08 -8.40
CA ARG A 15 35.44 8.89 -9.26
C ARG A 15 33.95 8.70 -8.97
N THR A 16 33.56 7.50 -8.56
CA THR A 16 32.15 7.15 -8.31
C THR A 16 31.77 7.29 -6.84
N GLY A 17 32.75 7.33 -5.94
CA GLY A 17 32.53 7.26 -4.49
C GLY A 17 32.18 5.86 -3.98
N ILE A 18 32.15 4.85 -4.86
CA ILE A 18 31.78 3.48 -4.52
C ILE A 18 33.02 2.70 -4.09
N ALA A 19 32.97 2.06 -2.94
CA ALA A 19 34.09 1.28 -2.41
C ALA A 19 34.51 0.16 -3.36
N LYS A 20 35.83 -0.08 -3.45
CA LYS A 20 36.40 -1.18 -4.28
C LYS A 20 35.80 -2.55 -3.95
N SER A 21 35.46 -2.81 -2.68
CA SER A 21 34.78 -4.04 -2.26
C SER A 21 33.38 -4.16 -2.88
N THR A 22 32.61 -3.08 -2.90
CA THR A 22 31.28 -3.02 -3.52
C THR A 22 31.35 -3.21 -5.03
N LEU A 23 32.35 -2.62 -5.70
CA LEU A 23 32.57 -2.83 -7.13
C LEU A 23 32.87 -4.31 -7.45
N ARG A 24 33.71 -4.98 -6.64
CA ARG A 24 33.97 -6.42 -6.77
C ARG A 24 32.73 -7.26 -6.47
N PHE A 25 31.91 -6.82 -5.51
CA PHE A 25 30.64 -7.47 -5.22
C PHE A 25 29.69 -7.39 -6.42
N TYR A 26 29.52 -6.22 -7.03
CA TYR A 26 28.71 -6.06 -8.23
C TYR A 26 29.25 -6.87 -9.42
N GLU A 27 30.56 -6.96 -9.59
CA GLU A 27 31.18 -7.87 -10.57
C GLU A 27 30.81 -9.33 -10.26
N SER A 28 30.92 -9.79 -9.01
CA SER A 28 30.58 -11.17 -8.61
C SER A 28 29.09 -11.52 -8.81
N LYS A 29 28.24 -10.50 -8.93
CA LYS A 29 26.80 -10.62 -9.19
C LYS A 29 26.44 -10.34 -10.65
N ASN A 30 27.43 -10.22 -11.54
CA ASN A 30 27.24 -9.91 -12.96
C ASN A 30 26.46 -8.60 -13.23
N LEU A 31 26.53 -7.64 -12.30
CA LEU A 31 25.88 -6.34 -12.41
C LEU A 31 26.79 -5.28 -13.04
N LEU A 32 28.09 -5.37 -12.75
CA LEU A 32 29.09 -4.45 -13.28
C LEU A 32 30.39 -5.19 -13.59
N LEU A 33 30.51 -5.63 -14.83
CA LEU A 33 31.73 -6.29 -15.30
C LEU A 33 32.75 -5.24 -15.75
N PRO A 34 34.05 -5.43 -15.49
CA PRO A 34 35.07 -4.60 -16.12
C PRO A 34 35.01 -4.75 -17.65
N VAL A 35 35.25 -3.68 -18.40
CA VAL A 35 35.31 -3.74 -19.88
C VAL A 35 36.52 -4.54 -20.35
N GLU A 36 37.58 -4.58 -19.54
CA GLU A 36 38.80 -5.30 -19.82
C GLU A 36 39.44 -5.80 -18.51
N ARG A 37 40.08 -6.96 -18.58
CA ARG A 37 41.11 -7.36 -17.62
C ARG A 37 42.45 -7.32 -18.34
N ARG A 38 43.33 -6.41 -17.90
CA ARG A 38 44.69 -6.30 -18.44
C ARG A 38 45.48 -7.58 -18.18
N GLU A 39 46.56 -7.79 -18.93
CA GLU A 39 47.43 -8.99 -18.82
C GLU A 39 47.95 -9.24 -17.40
N ASN A 40 48.16 -8.18 -16.62
CA ASN A 40 48.58 -8.25 -15.21
C ASN A 40 47.42 -8.52 -14.22
N GLY A 41 46.21 -8.84 -14.71
CA GLY A 41 45.02 -9.13 -13.92
C GLY A 41 44.26 -7.91 -13.40
N TYR A 42 44.66 -6.69 -13.78
CA TYR A 42 43.98 -5.47 -13.33
C TYR A 42 42.67 -5.23 -14.08
N ARG A 43 41.64 -4.86 -13.32
CA ARG A 43 40.31 -4.51 -13.84
C ARG A 43 40.31 -3.09 -14.39
N VAL A 44 39.72 -2.94 -15.57
CA VAL A 44 39.52 -1.66 -16.24
C VAL A 44 38.04 -1.39 -16.41
N TYR A 45 37.64 -0.16 -16.12
CA TYR A 45 36.28 0.33 -16.24
C TYR A 45 36.23 1.55 -17.16
N ALA A 46 35.19 1.60 -17.98
CA ALA A 46 34.99 2.69 -18.93
C ALA A 46 34.16 3.84 -18.35
N GLN A 47 34.26 5.01 -18.99
CA GLN A 47 33.51 6.21 -18.62
C GLN A 47 31.99 5.99 -18.54
N HIS A 48 31.41 5.27 -19.51
CA HIS A 48 29.96 5.04 -19.58
C HIS A 48 29.45 4.20 -18.40
N GLN A 49 30.29 3.35 -17.82
CA GLN A 49 29.95 2.50 -16.68
C GLN A 49 29.70 3.28 -15.38
N ILE A 50 30.10 4.56 -15.33
CA ILE A 50 29.80 5.46 -14.22
C ILE A 50 28.28 5.64 -14.07
N ALA A 51 27.55 5.80 -15.18
CA ALA A 51 26.09 5.92 -15.13
C ALA A 51 25.46 4.62 -14.63
N THR A 52 25.96 3.48 -15.10
CA THR A 52 25.50 2.14 -14.71
C THR A 52 25.69 1.89 -13.20
N VAL A 53 26.88 2.13 -12.65
CA VAL A 53 27.12 1.90 -11.21
C VAL A 53 26.31 2.84 -10.32
N LYS A 54 26.08 4.09 -10.77
CA LYS A 54 25.22 5.04 -10.07
C LYS A 54 23.77 4.55 -10.05
N LEU A 55 23.24 4.09 -11.19
CA LEU A 55 21.90 3.52 -11.27
C LEU A 55 21.74 2.31 -10.35
N ILE A 56 22.66 1.33 -10.43
CA ILE A 56 22.66 0.15 -9.55
C ILE A 56 22.61 0.60 -8.09
N THR A 57 23.48 1.54 -7.71
CA THR A 57 23.57 2.01 -6.32
C THR A 57 22.28 2.71 -5.86
N THR A 58 21.70 3.59 -6.69
CA THR A 58 20.44 4.26 -6.39
C THR A 58 19.30 3.28 -6.19
N LEU A 59 19.15 2.31 -7.09
CA LEU A 59 18.09 1.29 -7.00
C LEU A 59 18.29 0.39 -5.77
N ARG A 60 19.54 0.07 -5.42
CA ARG A 60 19.86 -0.68 -4.19
C ARG A 60 19.52 0.09 -2.92
N ILE A 61 19.77 1.41 -2.89
CA ILE A 61 19.36 2.28 -1.77
C ILE A 61 17.83 2.35 -1.67
N ALA A 62 17.14 2.37 -2.82
CA ALA A 62 15.67 2.31 -2.89
C ALA A 62 15.09 0.90 -2.58
N ASP A 63 15.93 -0.03 -2.14
CA ASP A 63 15.55 -1.39 -1.76
C ASP A 63 14.95 -2.21 -2.91
N VAL A 64 15.43 -1.96 -4.13
CA VAL A 64 15.13 -2.81 -5.29
C VAL A 64 16.00 -4.08 -5.22
N PRO A 65 15.43 -5.28 -5.38
CA PRO A 65 16.18 -6.53 -5.37
C PRO A 65 17.30 -6.56 -6.43
N LEU A 66 18.44 -7.16 -6.07
CA LEU A 66 19.58 -7.31 -7.00
C LEU A 66 19.20 -8.08 -8.28
N GLN A 67 18.29 -9.05 -8.17
CA GLN A 67 17.81 -9.85 -9.29
C GLN A 67 17.05 -8.99 -10.31
N ASP A 68 16.20 -8.09 -9.85
CA ASP A 68 15.43 -7.20 -10.72
C ASP A 68 16.35 -6.18 -11.42
N ILE A 69 17.35 -5.67 -10.70
CA ILE A 69 18.38 -4.80 -11.29
C ILE A 69 19.18 -5.56 -12.36
N GLN A 70 19.53 -6.82 -12.09
CA GLN A 70 20.23 -7.65 -13.06
C GLN A 70 19.39 -7.87 -14.32
N HIS A 71 18.10 -8.19 -14.15
CA HIS A 71 17.17 -8.35 -15.25
C HIS A 71 17.09 -7.09 -16.12
N TYR A 72 16.94 -5.92 -15.49
CA TYR A 72 16.92 -4.63 -16.19
C TYR A 72 18.20 -4.35 -16.99
N LEU A 73 19.38 -4.69 -16.44
CA LEU A 73 20.66 -4.47 -17.13
C LEU A 73 20.89 -5.42 -18.32
N GLN A 74 20.23 -6.58 -18.31
CA GLN A 74 20.32 -7.57 -19.39
C GLN A 74 19.21 -7.40 -20.44
N GLU A 75 18.17 -6.64 -20.13
CA GLU A 75 17.05 -6.37 -21.01
C GLU A 75 17.48 -5.44 -22.16
N ASN A 76 17.20 -5.86 -23.39
CA ASN A 76 17.53 -5.13 -24.61
C ASN A 76 16.32 -4.37 -25.18
N ASP A 77 15.09 -4.77 -24.82
CA ASP A 77 13.90 -4.05 -25.20
C ASP A 77 13.74 -2.75 -24.39
N GLU A 78 13.77 -1.61 -25.09
CA GLU A 78 13.57 -0.29 -24.50
C GLU A 78 12.20 -0.12 -23.84
N ILE A 79 11.15 -0.70 -24.43
CA ILE A 79 9.79 -0.61 -23.90
C ILE A 79 9.72 -1.38 -22.58
N ALA A 80 10.23 -2.61 -22.55
CA ALA A 80 10.29 -3.41 -21.32
C ALA A 80 11.09 -2.72 -20.21
N ARG A 81 12.25 -2.13 -20.51
CA ARG A 81 13.04 -1.35 -19.54
C ARG A 81 12.29 -0.14 -19.01
N GLN A 82 11.58 0.58 -19.88
CA GLN A 82 10.78 1.74 -19.48
C GLN A 82 9.67 1.32 -18.51
N THR A 83 8.95 0.23 -18.80
CA THR A 83 7.92 -0.31 -17.90
C THR A 83 8.49 -0.74 -16.55
N MET A 84 9.66 -1.38 -16.50
CA MET A 84 10.32 -1.72 -15.23
C MET A 84 10.62 -0.47 -14.40
N MET A 85 11.14 0.58 -15.05
CA MET A 85 11.45 1.84 -14.38
C MET A 85 10.18 2.51 -13.81
N GLU A 86 9.09 2.54 -14.59
CA GLU A 86 7.81 3.09 -14.16
C GLU A 86 7.24 2.33 -12.94
N ASN A 87 7.34 1.00 -12.94
CA ASN A 87 6.93 0.17 -11.81
C ASN A 87 7.76 0.47 -10.55
N TRP A 88 9.08 0.64 -10.69
CA TRP A 88 9.94 1.03 -9.58
C TRP A 88 9.61 2.43 -9.06
N ILE A 89 9.43 3.42 -9.95
CA ILE A 89 8.98 4.77 -9.57
C ILE A 89 7.68 4.70 -8.77
N HIS A 90 6.69 3.94 -9.26
CA HIS A 90 5.41 3.77 -8.58
C HIS A 90 5.56 3.14 -7.19
N SER A 91 6.32 2.04 -7.08
CA SER A 91 6.55 1.37 -5.80
C SER A 91 7.32 2.22 -4.79
N ILE A 92 8.31 3.01 -5.24
CA ILE A 92 9.07 3.93 -4.39
C ILE A 92 8.17 5.06 -3.91
N LYS A 93 7.33 5.64 -4.79
CA LYS A 93 6.31 6.64 -4.39
C LYS A 93 5.36 6.08 -3.34
N LYS A 94 4.85 4.86 -3.53
CA LYS A 94 3.98 4.20 -2.53
C LYS A 94 4.70 4.03 -1.19
N LYS A 95 5.98 3.59 -1.18
CA LYS A 95 6.78 3.47 0.04
C LYS A 95 6.97 4.83 0.74
N ARG A 96 7.26 5.90 -0.01
CA ARG A 96 7.38 7.27 0.52
C ARG A 96 6.07 7.69 1.20
N ASP A 97 4.94 7.55 0.52
CA ASP A 97 3.65 7.99 1.05
C ASP A 97 3.30 7.24 2.36
N LEU A 98 3.64 5.95 2.45
CA LEU A 98 3.50 5.14 3.67
C LEU A 98 4.42 5.61 4.80
N ILE A 99 5.68 5.92 4.50
CA ILE A 99 6.65 6.44 5.47
C ILE A 99 6.21 7.83 5.97
N ASP A 100 5.79 8.73 5.08
CA ASP A 100 5.33 10.08 5.42
C ASP A 100 4.12 10.08 6.36
N VAL A 101 3.28 9.05 6.24
CA VAL A 101 2.16 8.87 7.15
C VAL A 101 2.63 8.31 8.48
N SER A 102 3.50 7.29 8.45
CA SER A 102 4.03 6.69 9.66
C SER A 102 4.79 7.74 10.49
N LEU A 103 5.55 8.61 9.83
CA LEU A 103 6.21 9.76 10.45
C LEU A 103 5.21 10.70 11.07
N ARG A 104 4.15 11.10 10.36
CA ARG A 104 3.09 11.95 10.93
C ARG A 104 2.46 11.37 12.20
N PHE A 105 2.28 10.05 12.26
CA PHE A 105 1.77 9.35 13.44
C PHE A 105 2.78 9.29 14.61
N LEU A 106 4.08 9.30 14.31
CA LEU A 106 5.14 9.27 15.32
C LEU A 106 5.53 10.67 15.81
N GLU A 107 5.40 11.69 14.94
CA GLU A 107 5.71 13.10 15.22
C GLU A 107 4.58 13.83 15.97
N SER A 108 3.38 13.25 15.96
CA SER A 108 2.30 13.73 16.80
C SER A 108 2.55 13.34 18.26
N ASP A 109 2.99 14.31 19.05
CA ASP A 109 3.18 14.23 20.50
C ASP A 109 1.85 14.07 21.30
N SER A 110 0.86 13.33 20.79
CA SER A 110 -0.43 13.14 21.43
C SER A 110 -1.01 11.76 21.14
N ILE A 111 -0.78 10.83 22.06
CA ILE A 111 -1.40 9.49 22.18
C ILE A 111 -2.95 9.56 22.35
N GLN A 112 -3.57 10.72 22.13
CA GLN A 112 -5.01 10.93 22.22
C GLN A 112 -5.63 11.01 20.82
N GLU A 113 -6.08 9.85 20.32
CA GLU A 113 -7.09 9.75 19.25
C GLU A 113 -6.68 10.12 17.83
N GLU A 114 -5.59 9.56 17.33
CA GLU A 114 -5.14 9.87 15.98
C GLU A 114 -5.61 8.91 14.90
N ILE A 115 -6.05 9.54 13.82
CA ILE A 115 -6.36 8.90 12.55
C ILE A 115 -5.06 8.33 11.99
N TYR A 116 -5.03 7.03 11.72
CA TYR A 116 -3.87 6.34 11.17
C TYR A 116 -4.16 5.85 9.75
N LEU A 117 -3.15 5.44 8.97
CA LEU A 117 -3.42 4.73 7.71
C LEU A 117 -3.35 3.22 7.86
N ILE A 118 -4.19 2.56 7.08
CA ILE A 118 -4.15 1.12 6.88
C ILE A 118 -4.10 0.81 5.38
N ASP A 119 -3.19 -0.08 4.98
CA ASP A 119 -3.19 -0.71 3.64
C ASP A 119 -4.17 -1.89 3.70
N LYS A 120 -5.40 -1.64 3.23
CA LYS A 120 -6.47 -2.62 3.25
C LYS A 120 -6.33 -3.52 2.03
N GLN A 121 -6.11 -4.81 2.29
CA GLN A 121 -6.07 -5.84 1.24
C GLN A 121 -7.44 -6.00 0.56
N ASP A 122 -7.40 -6.48 -0.68
CA ASP A 122 -8.58 -6.76 -1.47
C ASP A 122 -9.50 -7.79 -0.79
N GLU A 123 -10.80 -7.56 -0.91
CA GLU A 123 -11.80 -8.38 -0.22
C GLU A 123 -13.11 -8.39 -0.99
N LYS A 124 -13.81 -9.53 -0.99
CA LYS A 124 -15.21 -9.57 -1.39
C LYS A 124 -16.07 -9.26 -0.19
N ILE A 125 -17.02 -8.34 -0.32
CA ILE A 125 -17.96 -7.98 0.73
C ILE A 125 -19.36 -8.41 0.33
N ILE A 126 -19.99 -9.22 1.17
CA ILE A 126 -21.38 -9.66 1.01
C ILE A 126 -22.27 -8.69 1.78
N TRP A 127 -23.09 -7.92 1.07
CA TRP A 127 -23.91 -6.87 1.67
C TRP A 127 -25.37 -7.31 1.85
N PHE A 128 -25.94 -6.90 2.98
CA PHE A 128 -27.36 -7.00 3.29
C PHE A 128 -27.89 -5.64 3.73
N ILE A 129 -29.06 -5.24 3.22
CA ILE A 129 -29.74 -4.02 3.62
C ILE A 129 -30.58 -4.33 4.86
N GLU A 130 -30.36 -3.58 5.92
CA GLU A 130 -31.09 -3.72 7.18
C GLU A 130 -31.56 -2.35 7.66
N GLN A 131 -32.65 -2.33 8.42
CA GLN A 131 -33.20 -1.13 9.02
C GLN A 131 -33.42 -1.35 10.51
N SER A 132 -32.83 -0.49 11.33
CA SER A 132 -32.98 -0.57 12.79
C SER A 132 -32.71 0.77 13.45
N THR A 133 -32.85 0.80 14.78
CA THR A 133 -32.48 1.96 15.61
C THR A 133 -31.00 1.88 16.00
N THR A 134 -30.39 3.03 16.32
CA THR A 134 -28.98 3.12 16.73
C THR A 134 -28.64 2.10 17.82
N GLY A 135 -27.55 1.34 17.62
CA GLY A 135 -27.06 0.35 18.58
C GLY A 135 -27.73 -1.04 18.51
N LYS A 136 -28.75 -1.25 17.67
CA LYS A 136 -29.46 -2.54 17.55
C LYS A 136 -29.03 -3.41 16.37
N PHE A 137 -27.96 -3.06 15.67
CA PHE A 137 -27.51 -3.83 14.50
C PHE A 137 -26.80 -5.15 14.86
N GLY A 138 -26.37 -5.35 16.12
CA GLY A 138 -25.67 -6.57 16.54
C GLY A 138 -26.47 -7.86 16.30
N GLU A 139 -27.78 -7.84 16.53
CA GLU A 139 -28.64 -9.01 16.26
C GLU A 139 -28.73 -9.33 14.76
N HIS A 140 -28.80 -8.29 13.91
CA HIS A 140 -28.80 -8.46 12.46
C HIS A 140 -27.47 -9.07 11.99
N PHE A 141 -26.35 -8.60 12.54
CA PHE A 141 -25.03 -9.19 12.29
C PHE A 141 -24.97 -10.66 12.67
N ALA A 142 -25.34 -11.00 13.90
CA ALA A 142 -25.30 -12.38 14.39
C ALA A 142 -26.15 -13.32 13.52
N LYS A 143 -27.37 -12.90 13.17
CA LYS A 143 -28.27 -13.67 12.31
C LYS A 143 -27.68 -13.96 10.93
N ARG A 144 -27.15 -12.94 10.26
CA ARG A 144 -26.56 -13.08 8.91
C ARG A 144 -25.24 -13.84 8.95
N ALA A 145 -24.38 -13.57 9.94
CA ALA A 145 -23.12 -14.26 10.14
C ALA A 145 -23.32 -15.77 10.31
N ASN A 146 -24.27 -16.18 11.16
CA ASN A 146 -24.58 -17.59 11.38
C ASN A 146 -25.03 -18.29 10.09
N LYS A 147 -25.86 -17.63 9.28
CA LYS A 147 -26.29 -18.16 7.98
C LYS A 147 -25.13 -18.32 7.00
N LEU A 148 -24.19 -17.37 6.95
CA LEU A 148 -23.00 -17.48 6.11
C LEU A 148 -22.08 -18.61 6.59
N LYS A 149 -21.86 -18.72 7.90
CA LYS A 149 -21.07 -19.82 8.51
C LYS A 149 -21.68 -21.20 8.21
N GLN A 150 -23.01 -21.35 8.24
CA GLN A 150 -23.72 -22.58 7.84
C GLN A 150 -23.50 -22.96 6.37
N ASN A 151 -23.21 -21.98 5.50
CA ASN A 151 -22.86 -22.21 4.09
C ASN A 151 -21.34 -22.38 3.89
N ASN A 152 -20.60 -22.68 4.97
CA ASN A 152 -19.15 -22.87 4.98
C ASN A 152 -18.34 -21.64 4.52
N ILE A 153 -18.88 -20.44 4.72
CA ILE A 153 -18.22 -19.18 4.38
C ILE A 153 -17.51 -18.65 5.61
N ARG A 154 -16.18 -18.50 5.50
CA ARG A 154 -15.35 -17.89 6.54
C ARG A 154 -15.37 -16.37 6.43
N ILE A 155 -15.95 -15.72 7.44
CA ILE A 155 -15.98 -14.27 7.56
C ILE A 155 -14.65 -13.80 8.16
N LYS A 156 -14.06 -12.75 7.57
CA LYS A 156 -12.85 -12.08 8.06
C LYS A 156 -13.17 -10.76 8.74
N SER A 157 -14.14 -10.04 8.20
CA SER A 157 -14.40 -8.64 8.53
C SER A 157 -15.89 -8.37 8.59
N TYR A 158 -16.31 -7.44 9.45
CA TYR A 158 -17.70 -6.99 9.54
C TYR A 158 -17.75 -5.49 9.24
N TYR A 159 -18.70 -5.08 8.41
CA TYR A 159 -18.80 -3.71 7.93
C TYR A 159 -20.21 -3.14 8.13
N VAL A 160 -20.30 -1.84 8.42
CA VAL A 160 -21.54 -1.08 8.26
C VAL A 160 -21.28 0.08 7.30
N ASN A 161 -22.17 0.24 6.33
CA ASN A 161 -22.22 1.42 5.48
C ASN A 161 -23.57 2.12 5.70
N TYR A 162 -23.53 3.34 6.22
CA TYR A 162 -24.73 4.13 6.46
C TYR A 162 -25.33 4.59 5.12
N LEU A 163 -26.65 4.42 4.94
CA LEU A 163 -27.36 4.89 3.76
C LEU A 163 -28.19 6.14 4.08
N SER A 164 -29.12 6.03 5.04
CA SER A 164 -30.05 7.13 5.36
C SER A 164 -30.79 6.91 6.69
N GLY A 165 -31.50 7.94 7.17
CA GLY A 165 -32.37 7.87 8.35
C GLY A 165 -31.81 8.56 9.60
N GLN A 166 -32.70 8.91 10.53
CA GLN A 166 -32.33 9.52 11.82
C GLN A 166 -32.69 8.60 12.98
N ASP A 167 -33.98 8.33 13.19
CA ASP A 167 -34.45 7.41 14.24
C ASP A 167 -34.44 5.95 13.77
N LEU A 168 -35.04 5.70 12.60
CA LEU A 168 -34.94 4.44 11.88
C LEU A 168 -33.85 4.57 10.82
N ILE A 169 -32.69 3.98 11.10
CA ILE A 169 -31.50 4.05 10.26
C ILE A 169 -31.51 2.89 9.29
N LYS A 170 -31.35 3.20 8.00
CA LYS A 170 -31.09 2.24 6.94
C LYS A 170 -29.59 2.15 6.71
N VAL A 171 -29.06 0.93 6.82
CA VAL A 171 -27.65 0.63 6.59
C VAL A 171 -27.47 -0.58 5.68
N GLN A 172 -26.27 -0.74 5.17
CA GLN A 172 -25.79 -2.00 4.64
C GLN A 172 -24.89 -2.64 5.68
N ILE A 173 -25.22 -3.86 6.12
CA ILE A 173 -24.31 -4.69 6.90
C ILE A 173 -23.55 -5.61 5.95
N GLY A 174 -22.23 -5.63 6.08
CA GLY A 174 -21.32 -6.28 5.17
C GLY A 174 -20.48 -7.33 5.86
N PHE A 175 -20.20 -8.42 5.15
CA PHE A 175 -19.34 -9.49 5.60
C PHE A 175 -18.19 -9.68 4.62
N GLY A 176 -17.00 -9.32 5.04
CA GLY A 176 -15.77 -9.48 4.29
C GLY A 176 -15.32 -10.93 4.26
N VAL A 177 -15.00 -11.42 3.05
CA VAL A 177 -14.52 -12.78 2.78
C VAL A 177 -13.33 -12.71 1.83
N THR A 178 -12.51 -13.78 1.79
CA THR A 178 -11.40 -13.86 0.82
C THR A 178 -11.88 -13.61 -0.62
N ALA A 179 -11.09 -12.89 -1.40
CA ALA A 179 -11.40 -12.61 -2.80
C ALA A 179 -11.66 -13.89 -3.62
N ASP A 180 -10.99 -15.00 -3.28
CA ASP A 180 -11.16 -16.30 -3.97
C ASP A 180 -12.35 -17.14 -3.48
N SER A 181 -13.11 -16.66 -2.49
CA SER A 181 -14.26 -17.41 -1.97
C SER A 181 -15.29 -17.66 -3.07
N LYS A 182 -15.65 -18.94 -3.25
CA LYS A 182 -16.78 -19.36 -4.09
C LYS A 182 -18.07 -19.10 -3.33
N LEU A 183 -18.86 -18.14 -3.80
CA LEU A 183 -20.12 -17.70 -3.17
C LEU A 183 -21.36 -18.33 -3.84
N ASN A 184 -21.18 -19.48 -4.48
CA ASN A 184 -22.21 -20.13 -5.29
C ASN A 184 -23.38 -20.59 -4.40
N GLY A 185 -24.62 -20.23 -4.77
CA GLY A 185 -25.83 -20.70 -4.11
C GLY A 185 -26.33 -19.85 -2.94
N LEU A 186 -25.70 -18.70 -2.65
CA LEU A 186 -26.20 -17.78 -1.63
C LEU A 186 -27.52 -17.14 -2.05
N LYS A 187 -28.62 -17.54 -1.40
CA LYS A 187 -29.95 -16.94 -1.56
C LYS A 187 -30.22 -15.86 -0.52
N GLY A 188 -30.76 -14.73 -0.98
CA GLY A 188 -31.17 -13.61 -0.13
C GLY A 188 -30.02 -12.69 0.29
N VAL A 189 -28.99 -12.58 -0.55
CA VAL A 189 -27.95 -11.54 -0.50
C VAL A 189 -28.44 -10.37 -1.37
N ASP A 190 -28.27 -9.14 -0.91
CA ASP A 190 -28.69 -7.97 -1.68
C ASP A 190 -27.71 -7.68 -2.81
N PHE A 191 -26.40 -7.64 -2.52
CA PHE A 191 -25.34 -7.59 -3.53
C PHE A 191 -23.98 -8.03 -2.97
N ILE A 192 -23.04 -8.33 -3.88
CA ILE A 192 -21.65 -8.65 -3.55
C ILE A 192 -20.78 -7.58 -4.19
N GLU A 193 -19.92 -6.95 -3.39
CA GLU A 193 -18.96 -5.95 -3.83
C GLU A 193 -17.55 -6.55 -3.82
N HIS A 194 -16.73 -6.18 -4.80
CA HIS A 194 -15.29 -6.38 -4.73
C HIS A 194 -14.64 -5.07 -4.29
N MET A 195 -14.12 -5.03 -3.07
CA MET A 195 -13.32 -3.91 -2.56
C MET A 195 -11.87 -4.16 -2.97
N PRO A 196 -11.31 -3.40 -3.92
CA PRO A 196 -9.92 -3.56 -4.31
C PRO A 196 -8.99 -3.15 -3.16
N ALA A 197 -7.73 -3.59 -3.22
CA ALA A 197 -6.73 -3.15 -2.27
C ALA A 197 -6.58 -1.62 -2.32
N CYS A 198 -6.63 -0.96 -1.15
CA CYS A 198 -6.60 0.49 -1.08
C CYS A 198 -6.03 1.01 0.24
N ILE A 199 -5.61 2.28 0.22
CA ILE A 199 -5.21 3.00 1.42
C ILE A 199 -6.45 3.61 2.07
N CYS A 200 -6.60 3.43 3.37
CA CYS A 200 -7.68 4.03 4.15
C CYS A 200 -7.12 4.86 5.31
N LEU A 201 -7.72 6.02 5.56
CA LEU A 201 -7.65 6.69 6.86
C LEU A 201 -8.57 5.94 7.82
N ALA A 202 -8.04 5.58 8.99
CA ALA A 202 -8.72 4.80 10.00
C ALA A 202 -8.76 5.57 11.32
N LEU A 203 -9.95 5.70 11.91
CA LEU A 203 -10.16 6.32 13.22
C LEU A 203 -10.71 5.27 14.18
N PRO A 204 -9.94 4.84 15.22
CA PRO A 204 -10.50 4.03 16.29
C PRO A 204 -11.61 4.78 17.00
N PHE A 205 -12.84 4.26 16.95
CA PHE A 205 -14.00 4.90 17.55
C PHE A 205 -14.35 4.20 18.86
N LYS A 206 -14.09 4.88 19.97
CA LYS A 206 -14.28 4.36 21.34
C LYS A 206 -15.45 5.02 22.08
N GLU A 207 -16.12 5.99 21.45
CA GLU A 207 -17.25 6.69 22.03
C GLU A 207 -18.56 5.91 21.87
N HIS A 208 -19.62 6.37 22.52
CA HIS A 208 -20.95 5.79 22.38
C HIS A 208 -21.46 5.91 20.92
N PRO A 209 -22.14 4.90 20.35
CA PRO A 209 -22.59 4.91 18.94
C PRO A 209 -23.45 6.11 18.53
N THR A 210 -24.14 6.75 19.47
CA THR A 210 -24.92 7.99 19.19
C THR A 210 -24.03 9.17 18.75
N LYS A 211 -22.73 9.14 19.08
CA LYS A 211 -21.75 10.16 18.71
C LYS A 211 -20.98 9.84 17.43
N ILE A 212 -21.33 8.77 16.72
CA ILE A 212 -20.58 8.31 15.54
C ILE A 212 -20.43 9.37 14.45
N LYS A 213 -21.42 10.27 14.34
CA LYS A 213 -21.36 11.43 13.43
C LYS A 213 -20.16 12.34 13.72
N GLY A 214 -19.75 12.50 14.98
CA GLY A 214 -18.55 13.25 15.35
C GLY A 214 -17.28 12.61 14.78
N GLY A 215 -17.19 11.29 14.85
CA GLY A 215 -16.10 10.52 14.21
C GLY A 215 -16.05 10.71 12.69
N TYR A 216 -17.22 10.73 12.02
CA TYR A 216 -17.30 11.02 10.58
C TYR A 216 -16.75 12.40 10.22
N HIS A 217 -17.15 13.43 10.98
CA HIS A 217 -16.65 14.78 10.74
C HIS A 217 -15.15 14.88 10.97
N LYS A 218 -14.63 14.29 12.05
CA LYS A 218 -13.19 14.27 12.37
C LYS A 218 -12.37 13.66 11.23
N LEU A 219 -12.84 12.52 10.69
CA LEU A 219 -12.14 11.81 9.61
C LEU A 219 -12.14 12.60 8.28
N LEU A 220 -13.27 13.22 7.92
CA LEU A 220 -13.38 14.06 6.72
C LEU A 220 -12.54 15.34 6.82
N GLN A 221 -12.55 16.01 7.98
CA GLN A 221 -11.75 17.20 8.23
C GLN A 221 -10.25 16.89 8.10
N TYR A 222 -9.81 15.78 8.69
CA TYR A 222 -8.43 15.33 8.56
C TYR A 222 -8.05 15.06 7.10
N ALA A 223 -8.90 14.34 6.36
CA ALA A 223 -8.66 14.07 4.95
C ALA A 223 -8.46 15.38 4.16
N PHE A 224 -9.34 16.36 4.38
CA PHE A 224 -9.27 17.67 3.75
C PHE A 224 -7.98 18.43 4.10
N HIS A 225 -7.64 18.55 5.39
CA HIS A 225 -6.45 19.28 5.85
C HIS A 225 -5.13 18.67 5.32
N HIS A 226 -5.11 17.35 5.10
CA HIS A 226 -3.92 16.62 4.67
C HIS A 226 -3.92 16.24 3.18
N SER A 227 -4.80 16.84 2.37
CA SER A 227 -4.86 16.64 0.91
C SER A 227 -5.12 15.18 0.48
N TRP A 228 -5.88 14.45 1.30
CA TRP A 228 -6.44 13.15 0.93
C TRP A 228 -7.78 13.35 0.24
N VAL A 229 -8.00 12.62 -0.85
CA VAL A 229 -9.28 12.61 -1.57
C VAL A 229 -10.01 11.31 -1.25
N PRO A 230 -11.18 11.39 -0.57
CA PRO A 230 -12.06 10.24 -0.40
C PRO A 230 -12.46 9.62 -1.74
N THR A 231 -12.33 8.31 -1.85
CA THR A 231 -12.81 7.57 -3.04
C THR A 231 -14.21 7.02 -2.84
N ARG A 232 -14.69 6.95 -1.59
CA ARG A 232 -16.05 6.54 -1.22
C ARG A 232 -16.46 7.05 0.16
N SER A 233 -17.71 6.78 0.54
CA SER A 233 -18.23 7.02 1.90
C SER A 233 -17.44 6.28 2.97
N ILE A 234 -17.48 6.82 4.19
CA ILE A 234 -16.90 6.17 5.37
C ILE A 234 -17.61 4.83 5.62
N ILE A 235 -16.82 3.81 5.94
CA ILE A 235 -17.30 2.49 6.31
C ILE A 235 -16.93 2.26 7.78
N GLU A 236 -17.88 1.81 8.57
CA GLU A 236 -17.62 1.32 9.92
C GLU A 236 -17.07 -0.10 9.82
N TRP A 237 -15.88 -0.34 10.36
CA TRP A 237 -15.22 -1.64 10.34
C TRP A 237 -15.12 -2.21 11.76
N TYR A 238 -15.83 -3.30 11.99
CA TYR A 238 -15.87 -3.99 13.28
C TYR A 238 -14.89 -5.17 13.25
N ARG A 239 -13.99 -5.20 14.22
CA ARG A 239 -13.01 -6.27 14.44
C ARG A 239 -13.49 -7.17 15.58
N GLY A 240 -13.33 -8.48 15.42
CA GLY A 240 -13.79 -9.49 16.38
C GLY A 240 -15.26 -9.89 16.20
N GLU A 241 -15.66 -11.00 16.82
CA GLU A 241 -17.06 -11.47 16.83
C GLU A 241 -17.92 -10.80 17.90
N ASP A 242 -17.28 -10.04 18.79
CA ASP A 242 -17.89 -9.33 19.92
C ASP A 242 -18.31 -7.90 19.57
N PHE A 243 -17.96 -7.40 18.37
CA PHE A 243 -18.29 -6.06 17.86
C PHE A 243 -17.82 -4.91 18.77
N THR A 244 -16.80 -5.14 19.60
CA THR A 244 -16.32 -4.15 20.59
C THR A 244 -15.27 -3.20 20.02
N GLN A 245 -14.57 -3.61 18.96
CA GLN A 245 -13.54 -2.83 18.30
C GLN A 245 -14.07 -2.26 16.98
N LEU A 246 -14.37 -0.97 16.98
CA LEU A 246 -14.85 -0.24 15.81
C LEU A 246 -13.80 0.75 15.33
N ASP A 247 -13.45 0.66 14.05
CA ASP A 247 -12.69 1.69 13.34
C ASP A 247 -13.57 2.30 12.24
N LEU A 248 -13.55 3.62 12.11
CA LEU A 248 -14.14 4.31 10.96
C LEU A 248 -13.09 4.38 9.86
N LEU A 249 -13.39 3.79 8.70
CA LEU A 249 -12.49 3.72 7.55
C LEU A 249 -12.96 4.66 6.45
N LEU A 250 -12.05 5.51 5.99
CA LEU A 250 -12.24 6.38 4.82
C LEU A 250 -11.21 6.00 3.76
N PRO A 251 -11.60 5.25 2.73
CA PRO A 251 -10.73 4.94 1.60
C PRO A 251 -10.36 6.21 0.85
N VAL A 252 -9.07 6.38 0.57
CA VAL A 252 -8.51 7.63 0.04
C VAL A 252 -7.43 7.38 -1.02
N ILE A 253 -7.20 8.40 -1.83
CA ILE A 253 -5.99 8.56 -2.65
C ILE A 253 -5.28 9.85 -2.24
N GLN A 254 -3.96 9.87 -2.27
CA GLN A 254 -3.20 11.09 -2.04
C GLN A 254 -3.12 11.87 -3.34
N LEU A 255 -3.51 13.15 -3.32
CA LEU A 255 -3.18 14.03 -4.45
C LEU A 255 -1.66 14.21 -4.47
N GLU A 256 -1.02 13.83 -5.57
CA GLU A 256 0.36 14.28 -5.80
C GLU A 256 0.34 15.81 -5.75
N ARG A 257 1.08 16.40 -4.81
CA ARG A 257 1.37 17.83 -4.88
C ARG A 257 2.15 18.03 -6.18
N ASN A 258 1.47 18.56 -7.20
CA ASN A 258 2.14 19.17 -8.33
C ASN A 258 2.90 20.37 -7.78
N GLU A 259 4.15 20.15 -7.39
CA GLU A 259 5.11 21.23 -7.20
C GLU A 259 5.23 21.92 -8.57
N LYS A 260 4.67 23.13 -8.64
CA LYS A 260 4.92 24.06 -9.74
C LYS A 260 6.28 24.71 -9.56
#